data_AF-A0A9W8R0F5-F1
#
_entry.id   AF-A0A9W8R0F5-F1
#
_cell.length_a   1.000
_cell.length_b   1.000
_cell.length_c   1.000
_cell.angle_alpha   90.00
_cell.angle_beta   90.00
_cell.angle_gamma   90.00
#
_symmetry.space_group_name_H-M   'P 1'
#
loop_
_entity.id
_entity.type
_entity.pdbx_description
1 polymer ?
#
loop_
_entity_poly.entity_id
_entity_poly.type
_entity_poly.pdbx_seq_one_letter_code
_entity_poly.pdbx_strand_id
1 'polypeptide(L)'
;MDRLGEAVKVEDETVGFRYFDTRDVLGFVDGTANPVGPDVTDAVLVTAQDDTAGVGGSYVVVQKYLHDLKAWRSLSTEQQEAIIGRTKFDNIELEDAESGQQSHKSLATIEDEDGSEHDILRDNMPFGSPAHGEFGTYFIAYSKKLWVVEKMMERMFVGDPPGLHDRILDFSKPVTGSTFFVPSASVLADLA
;
A
#
# COMPACT_ATOMS: atom_id res chain seq x y z
N MET A 1 7.30 -21.59 13.66
CA MET A 1 8.26 -22.34 12.84
C MET A 1 8.22 -23.84 13.11
N ASP A 2 7.88 -24.27 14.32
CA ASP A 2 7.87 -25.67 14.75
C ASP A 2 7.09 -26.64 13.84
N ARG A 3 5.98 -26.19 13.24
CA ARG A 3 5.21 -27.00 12.28
C ARG A 3 5.81 -27.09 10.88
N LEU A 4 6.61 -26.10 10.47
CA LEU A 4 7.20 -26.01 9.13
C LEU A 4 8.63 -26.58 9.07
N GLY A 5 9.33 -26.59 10.22
CA GLY A 5 10.65 -27.21 10.35
C GLY A 5 11.67 -26.67 9.34
N GLU A 6 12.49 -27.58 8.80
CA GLU A 6 13.54 -27.27 7.82
C GLU A 6 13.03 -27.13 6.38
N ALA A 7 11.73 -27.35 6.14
CA ALA A 7 11.16 -27.25 4.79
C ALA A 7 11.11 -25.81 4.26
N VAL A 8 11.25 -24.81 5.15
CA VAL A 8 11.18 -23.39 4.81
C VAL A 8 12.31 -22.61 5.50
N LYS A 9 12.64 -21.46 4.94
CA LYS A 9 13.53 -20.47 5.53
C LYS A 9 12.79 -19.13 5.59
N VAL A 10 12.92 -18.42 6.71
CA VAL A 10 12.36 -17.07 6.85
C VAL A 10 13.22 -16.09 6.04
N GLU A 11 12.60 -15.39 5.09
CA GLU A 11 13.28 -14.39 4.26
C GLU A 11 13.07 -12.95 4.79
N ASP A 12 11.92 -12.65 5.39
CA ASP A 12 11.69 -11.40 6.11
C ASP A 12 10.80 -11.66 7.35
N GLU A 13 11.16 -11.01 8.46
CA GLU A 13 10.35 -10.92 9.67
C GLU A 13 10.30 -9.44 10.06
N THR A 14 9.10 -8.88 10.07
CA THR A 14 8.88 -7.48 10.43
C THR A 14 7.76 -7.37 11.45
N VAL A 15 8.08 -6.85 12.64
CA VAL A 15 7.09 -6.58 13.68
C VAL A 15 6.60 -5.15 13.53
N GLY A 16 5.38 -5.01 13.00
CA GLY A 16 4.70 -3.73 12.92
C GLY A 16 4.09 -3.30 14.26
N PHE A 17 3.80 -2.01 14.40
CA PHE A 17 3.07 -1.45 15.53
C PHE A 17 2.04 -0.44 15.05
N ARG A 18 1.02 -0.12 15.86
CA ARG A 18 0.14 1.03 15.57
C ARG A 18 0.75 2.29 16.19
N TYR A 19 0.73 3.39 15.45
CA TYR A 19 1.35 4.65 15.87
C TYR A 19 0.28 5.74 16.01
N PHE A 20 0.15 6.29 17.21
CA PHE A 20 -0.86 7.29 17.57
C PHE A 20 -2.29 6.93 17.10
N ASP A 21 -2.95 7.86 16.43
CA ASP A 21 -4.28 7.81 15.79
C ASP A 21 -4.19 7.20 14.38
N THR A 22 -3.57 6.01 14.25
CA THR A 22 -3.38 5.28 12.98
C THR A 22 -2.52 6.02 11.94
N ARG A 23 -1.46 6.67 12.42
CA ARG A 23 -0.47 7.32 11.55
C ARG A 23 0.64 6.38 11.13
N ASP A 24 1.27 6.69 10.00
CA ASP A 24 2.58 6.14 9.65
C ASP A 24 3.72 6.92 10.37
N VAL A 25 4.97 6.50 10.14
CA VAL A 25 6.14 7.20 10.71
C VAL A 25 6.49 8.51 9.99
N LEU A 26 5.87 8.81 8.85
CA LEU A 26 5.94 10.12 8.18
C LEU A 26 5.02 11.15 8.86
N GLY A 27 4.07 10.66 9.66
CA GLY A 27 3.17 11.43 10.51
C GLY A 27 1.82 11.73 9.86
N PHE A 28 1.45 11.02 8.80
CA PHE A 28 0.14 11.12 8.14
C PHE A 28 -0.74 9.95 8.54
N VAL A 29 -2.06 10.16 8.58
CA VAL A 29 -3.00 9.07 8.84
C VAL A 29 -2.98 8.12 7.65
N ASP A 30 -2.82 6.83 7.90
CA ASP A 30 -2.74 5.80 6.86
C ASP A 30 -4.00 4.91 6.90
N GLY A 31 -4.57 4.62 5.73
CA GLY A 31 -5.80 3.82 5.58
C GLY A 31 -7.11 4.62 5.55
N THR A 32 -7.06 5.94 5.38
CA THR A 32 -8.27 6.80 5.37
C THR A 32 -9.23 6.47 4.24
N ALA A 33 -8.70 6.23 3.04
CA ALA A 33 -9.47 5.89 1.84
C ALA A 33 -9.56 4.37 1.63
N ASN A 34 -9.44 3.56 2.68
CA ASN A 34 -9.76 2.14 2.56
C ASN A 34 -11.26 1.96 2.34
N PRO A 35 -11.68 0.97 1.52
CA PRO A 35 -13.08 0.61 1.42
C PRO A 35 -13.63 0.16 2.78
N VAL A 36 -14.93 0.35 3.01
CA VAL A 36 -15.60 -0.01 4.28
C VAL A 36 -16.87 -0.80 4.04
N GLY A 37 -17.24 -1.64 5.02
CA GLY A 37 -18.48 -2.40 4.94
C GLY A 37 -18.52 -3.34 3.72
N PRO A 38 -19.60 -3.34 2.92
CA PRO A 38 -19.71 -4.18 1.71
C PRO A 38 -18.60 -3.95 0.68
N ASP A 39 -18.14 -2.69 0.54
CA ASP A 39 -17.16 -2.30 -0.49
C ASP A 39 -15.81 -3.01 -0.30
N VAL A 40 -15.49 -3.41 0.95
CA VAL A 40 -14.30 -4.23 1.23
C VAL A 40 -14.35 -5.54 0.46
N THR A 41 -15.50 -6.21 0.49
CA THR A 41 -15.67 -7.50 -0.19
C THR A 41 -15.56 -7.31 -1.70
N ASP A 42 -16.17 -6.25 -2.22
CA ASP A 42 -16.17 -5.95 -3.64
C ASP A 42 -14.78 -5.55 -4.17
N ALA A 43 -13.94 -4.93 -3.34
CA ALA A 43 -12.56 -4.59 -3.70
C ALA A 43 -11.60 -5.80 -3.58
N VAL A 44 -11.85 -6.72 -2.65
CA VAL A 44 -10.85 -7.70 -2.19
C VAL A 44 -11.10 -9.13 -2.65
N LEU A 45 -12.35 -9.58 -2.75
CA LEU A 45 -12.66 -10.98 -3.06
C LEU A 45 -12.85 -11.23 -4.55
N VAL A 46 -12.09 -12.19 -5.08
CA VAL A 46 -12.22 -12.69 -6.44
C VAL A 46 -13.59 -13.33 -6.63
N THR A 47 -14.31 -12.92 -7.66
CA THR A 47 -15.61 -13.48 -8.04
C THR A 47 -15.48 -14.48 -9.20
N ALA A 48 -16.54 -15.22 -9.49
CA ALA A 48 -16.55 -16.15 -10.63
C ALA A 48 -16.46 -15.43 -11.99
N GLN A 49 -16.82 -14.15 -12.04
CA GLN A 49 -16.67 -13.29 -13.22
C GLN A 49 -15.20 -12.87 -13.42
N ASP A 50 -14.44 -12.72 -12.33
CA ASP A 50 -13.02 -12.37 -12.38
C ASP A 50 -12.16 -13.59 -12.72
N ASP A 51 -12.30 -14.66 -11.92
CA ASP A 51 -11.60 -15.93 -12.12
C ASP A 51 -12.30 -17.07 -11.34
N THR A 52 -12.81 -18.04 -12.09
CA THR A 52 -13.49 -19.23 -11.52
C THR A 52 -12.60 -20.09 -10.61
N ALA A 53 -11.29 -20.13 -10.83
CA ALA A 53 -10.37 -20.92 -10.00
C ALA A 53 -9.99 -20.19 -8.70
N GLY A 54 -10.07 -18.87 -8.70
CA GLY A 54 -9.67 -18.01 -7.58
C GLY A 54 -10.82 -17.58 -6.67
N VAL A 55 -12.06 -18.03 -6.90
CA VAL A 55 -13.25 -17.53 -6.20
C VAL A 55 -13.09 -17.55 -4.68
N GLY A 56 -13.38 -16.40 -4.06
CA GLY A 56 -13.26 -16.19 -2.61
C GLY A 56 -11.83 -16.04 -2.11
N GLY A 57 -10.83 -16.04 -3.00
CA GLY A 57 -9.46 -15.66 -2.71
C GLY A 57 -9.21 -14.17 -2.96
N SER A 58 -7.96 -13.76 -2.86
CA SER A 58 -7.49 -12.39 -3.08
C SER A 58 -6.03 -12.36 -3.53
N TYR A 59 -5.62 -11.31 -4.24
CA TYR A 59 -4.23 -11.03 -4.49
C TYR A 59 -3.67 -10.14 -3.39
N VAL A 60 -2.49 -10.48 -2.89
CA VAL A 60 -1.79 -9.71 -1.87
C VAL A 60 -0.44 -9.27 -2.40
N VAL A 61 -0.19 -7.96 -2.34
CA VAL A 61 1.12 -7.37 -2.66
C VAL A 61 1.71 -6.81 -1.37
N VAL A 62 2.97 -7.16 -1.10
CA VAL A 62 3.73 -6.65 0.06
C VAL A 62 5.02 -6.00 -0.38
N GLN A 63 5.36 -4.91 0.30
CA GLN A 63 6.62 -4.19 0.12
C GLN A 63 7.08 -3.60 1.45
N LYS A 64 8.35 -3.83 1.80
CA LYS A 64 8.98 -3.20 2.95
C LYS A 64 9.65 -1.91 2.51
N TYR A 65 9.22 -0.77 3.04
CA TYR A 65 9.82 0.53 2.77
C TYR A 65 10.64 1.01 3.96
N LEU A 66 11.87 1.45 3.71
CA LEU A 66 12.69 2.17 4.68
C LEU A 66 12.69 3.66 4.37
N HIS A 67 12.51 4.47 5.41
CA HIS A 67 12.31 5.91 5.25
C HIS A 67 13.53 6.73 5.64
N ASP A 68 13.92 7.71 4.80
CA ASP A 68 14.82 8.79 5.20
C ASP A 68 14.03 9.87 5.97
N LEU A 69 13.78 9.57 7.26
CA LEU A 69 13.06 10.47 8.13
C LEU A 69 13.78 11.80 8.36
N LYS A 70 15.10 11.87 8.15
CA LYS A 70 15.86 13.12 8.29
C LYS A 70 15.55 14.04 7.12
N ALA A 71 15.63 13.53 5.89
CA ALA A 71 15.27 14.27 4.70
C ALA A 71 13.78 14.67 4.73
N TRP A 72 12.89 13.74 5.11
CA TRP A 72 11.46 14.02 5.23
C TRP A 72 11.16 15.18 6.19
N ARG A 73 11.76 15.15 7.40
CA ARG A 73 11.57 16.19 8.42
C ARG A 73 12.23 17.54 8.08
N SER A 74 13.06 17.60 7.04
CA SER A 74 13.63 18.86 6.56
C SER A 74 12.66 19.67 5.70
N LEU A 75 11.62 19.02 5.17
CA LEU A 75 10.55 19.68 4.42
C LEU A 75 9.63 20.48 5.36
N SER A 76 9.06 21.57 4.83
CA SER A 76 7.92 22.22 5.49
C SER A 76 6.70 21.31 5.51
N THR A 77 5.74 21.60 6.38
CA THR A 77 4.49 20.82 6.45
C THR A 77 3.74 20.87 5.12
N GLU A 78 3.66 22.04 4.49
CA GLU A 78 2.96 22.24 3.21
C GLU A 78 3.62 21.44 2.08
N GLN A 79 4.96 21.30 2.10
CA GLN A 79 5.66 20.45 1.14
C GLN A 79 5.35 18.96 1.36
N GLN A 80 5.27 18.50 2.62
CA GLN A 80 4.87 17.12 2.92
C GLN A 80 3.42 16.88 2.50
N GLU A 81 2.52 17.82 2.78
CA GLU A 81 1.10 17.74 2.42
C GLU A 81 0.90 17.70 0.90
N ALA A 82 1.66 18.49 0.13
CA ALA A 82 1.63 18.44 -1.33
C ALA A 82 2.14 17.11 -1.90
N ILE A 83 3.12 16.48 -1.24
CA ILE A 83 3.62 15.14 -1.62
C ILE A 83 2.57 14.08 -1.35
N ILE A 84 1.91 14.13 -0.18
CA ILE A 84 0.93 13.10 0.22
C ILE A 84 -0.44 13.31 -0.45
N GLY A 85 -0.85 14.56 -0.66
CA GLY A 85 -2.18 14.93 -1.16
C GLY A 85 -3.23 15.14 -0.07
N ARG A 86 -2.81 15.28 1.20
CA ARG A 86 -3.70 15.51 2.36
C ARG A 86 -3.06 16.46 3.36
N THR A 87 -3.85 17.16 4.16
CA THR A 87 -3.34 17.95 5.29
C THR A 87 -2.82 17.02 6.40
N LYS A 88 -1.73 17.41 7.05
CA LYS A 88 -1.02 16.52 7.97
C LYS A 88 -1.80 16.31 9.25
N PHE A 89 -2.30 17.37 9.87
CA PHE A 89 -2.95 17.27 11.18
C PHE A 89 -4.38 16.75 11.06
N ASP A 90 -5.19 17.41 10.23
CA ASP A 90 -6.62 17.15 10.10
C ASP A 90 -6.96 16.07 9.08
N ASN A 91 -5.97 15.59 8.31
CA ASN A 91 -6.15 14.53 7.32
C ASN A 91 -7.21 14.87 6.26
N ILE A 92 -7.31 16.15 5.89
CA ILE A 92 -8.26 16.64 4.88
C ILE A 92 -7.62 16.45 3.52
N GLU A 93 -8.39 15.93 2.57
CA GLU A 93 -7.94 15.75 1.19
C GLU A 93 -7.66 17.09 0.50
N LEU A 94 -6.56 17.16 -0.25
CA LEU A 94 -6.25 18.30 -1.11
C LEU A 94 -6.84 18.09 -2.51
N GLU A 95 -7.10 19.19 -3.21
CA GLU A 95 -7.46 19.14 -4.62
C GLU A 95 -6.31 18.56 -5.45
N ASP A 96 -6.66 17.72 -6.43
CA ASP A 96 -5.68 17.13 -7.34
C ASP A 96 -5.04 18.19 -8.23
N ALA A 97 -3.78 17.99 -8.58
CA ALA A 97 -3.08 18.91 -9.46
C ALA A 97 -3.65 18.81 -10.88
N GLU A 98 -4.15 19.93 -11.43
CA GLU A 98 -4.69 19.98 -12.81
C GLU A 98 -3.67 19.51 -13.86
N SER A 99 -2.37 19.73 -13.60
CA SER A 99 -1.29 19.27 -14.47
C SER A 99 0.04 19.17 -13.71
N GLY A 100 0.97 18.38 -14.26
CA GLY A 100 2.33 18.26 -13.71
C GLY A 100 2.43 17.24 -12.59
N GLN A 101 3.16 17.59 -11.53
CA GLN A 101 3.46 16.68 -10.42
C GLN A 101 2.19 16.31 -9.66
N GLN A 102 1.87 15.03 -9.68
CA GLN A 102 0.77 14.45 -8.91
C GLN A 102 1.22 14.09 -7.49
N SER A 103 0.26 14.08 -6.56
CA SER A 103 0.48 13.64 -5.18
C SER A 103 0.45 12.11 -5.08
N HIS A 104 0.93 11.55 -3.96
CA HIS A 104 0.80 10.12 -3.66
C HIS A 104 -0.66 9.66 -3.76
N LYS A 105 -1.61 10.43 -3.19
CA LYS A 105 -3.05 10.17 -3.31
C LYS A 105 -3.47 10.06 -4.77
N SER A 106 -3.16 11.08 -5.57
CA SER A 106 -3.62 11.18 -6.95
C SER A 106 -3.06 10.05 -7.83
N LEU A 107 -1.80 9.66 -7.61
CA LEU A 107 -1.17 8.54 -8.32
C LEU A 107 -1.71 7.17 -7.88
N ALA A 108 -2.17 7.07 -6.64
CA ALA A 108 -2.78 5.86 -6.08
C ALA A 108 -4.28 5.72 -6.40
N THR A 109 -4.97 6.76 -6.87
CA THR A 109 -6.35 6.66 -7.37
C THR A 109 -6.35 6.03 -8.77
N ILE A 110 -7.04 4.90 -8.92
CA ILE A 110 -7.12 4.15 -10.19
C ILE A 110 -8.57 4.16 -10.68
N GLU A 111 -8.77 4.68 -11.88
CA GLU A 111 -10.07 4.68 -12.57
C GLU A 111 -9.96 3.86 -13.86
N ASP A 112 -11.06 3.20 -14.24
CA ASP A 112 -11.18 2.58 -15.56
C ASP A 112 -11.67 3.57 -16.64
N GLU A 113 -11.83 3.08 -17.87
CA GLU A 113 -12.26 3.88 -19.02
C GLU A 113 -13.65 4.52 -18.85
N ASP A 114 -14.49 3.94 -17.99
CA ASP A 114 -15.83 4.44 -17.69
C ASP A 114 -15.83 5.42 -16.50
N GLY A 115 -14.66 5.68 -15.90
CA GLY A 115 -14.50 6.55 -14.73
C GLY A 115 -14.86 5.88 -13.41
N SER A 116 -14.94 4.55 -13.36
CA SER A 116 -15.18 3.83 -12.11
C SER A 116 -13.86 3.62 -11.36
N GLU A 117 -13.82 4.03 -10.09
CA GLU A 117 -12.66 3.84 -9.22
C GLU A 117 -12.51 2.37 -8.81
N HIS A 118 -11.27 1.87 -8.80
CA HIS A 118 -10.91 0.53 -8.35
C HIS A 118 -10.11 0.61 -7.06
N ASP A 119 -10.75 0.24 -5.96
CA ASP A 119 -10.14 0.24 -4.64
C ASP A 119 -9.24 -0.97 -4.38
N ILE A 120 -8.36 -0.79 -3.39
CA ILE A 120 -7.61 -1.84 -2.73
C ILE A 120 -7.80 -1.70 -1.22
N LEU A 121 -7.73 -2.81 -0.48
CA LEU A 121 -7.70 -2.75 0.97
C LEU A 121 -6.25 -2.78 1.45
N ARG A 122 -5.81 -1.71 2.14
CA ARG A 122 -4.47 -1.63 2.70
C ARG A 122 -4.49 -1.85 4.21
N ASP A 123 -3.44 -2.48 4.73
CA ASP A 123 -3.22 -2.60 6.17
C ASP A 123 -1.76 -2.28 6.51
N ASN A 124 -1.31 -1.12 6.02
CA ASN A 124 0.05 -0.65 6.23
C ASN A 124 0.38 -0.57 7.72
N MET A 125 1.53 -1.10 8.10
CA MET A 125 2.00 -1.04 9.47
C MET A 125 3.36 -0.34 9.54
N PRO A 126 3.53 0.69 10.38
CA PRO A 126 4.85 1.20 10.67
C PRO A 126 5.67 0.14 11.41
N PHE A 127 6.97 0.10 11.12
CA PHE A 127 7.94 -0.70 11.84
C PHE A 127 9.19 0.12 12.11
N GLY A 128 10.02 -0.36 13.02
CA GLY A 128 11.30 0.29 13.26
C GLY A 128 12.21 -0.46 14.20
N SER A 129 13.50 -0.21 14.03
CA SER A 129 14.57 -0.67 14.88
C SER A 129 15.43 0.54 15.27
N PRO A 130 15.11 1.21 16.40
CA PRO A 130 15.80 2.44 16.82
C PRO A 130 17.32 2.26 16.97
N ALA A 131 17.77 1.08 17.41
CA ALA A 131 19.19 0.76 17.55
C ALA A 131 19.96 0.75 16.22
N HIS A 132 19.26 0.51 15.10
CA HIS A 132 19.81 0.48 13.75
C HIS A 132 19.43 1.72 12.93
N GLY A 133 18.66 2.64 13.52
CA GLY A 133 18.17 3.85 12.83
C GLY A 133 17.16 3.56 11.71
N GLU A 134 16.58 2.36 11.68
CA GLU A 134 15.64 1.95 10.64
C GLU A 134 14.21 2.25 11.08
N PHE A 135 13.49 3.00 10.25
CA PHE A 135 12.07 3.27 10.43
C PHE A 135 11.41 3.16 9.07
N GLY A 136 10.23 2.56 9.01
CA GLY A 136 9.65 2.16 7.76
C GLY A 136 8.16 1.94 7.81
N THR A 137 7.60 1.71 6.64
CA THR A 137 6.23 1.24 6.46
C THR A 137 6.30 -0.13 5.80
N TYR A 138 5.63 -1.11 6.39
CA TYR A 138 5.37 -2.38 5.72
C TYR A 138 4.05 -2.23 4.98
N PHE A 139 4.15 -2.06 3.67
CA PHE A 139 2.99 -1.97 2.79
C PHE A 139 2.42 -3.36 2.57
N ILE A 140 1.10 -3.48 2.72
CA ILE A 140 0.34 -4.66 2.34
C ILE A 140 -0.98 -4.19 1.73
N ALA A 141 -1.27 -4.71 0.54
CA ALA A 141 -2.50 -4.42 -0.19
C ALA A 141 -3.18 -5.71 -0.63
N TYR A 142 -4.48 -5.76 -0.42
CA TYR A 142 -5.37 -6.81 -0.90
C TYR A 142 -6.22 -6.26 -2.04
N SER A 143 -6.38 -7.05 -3.09
CA SER A 143 -7.28 -6.72 -4.20
C SER A 143 -7.78 -7.99 -4.88
N LYS A 144 -9.01 -7.97 -5.38
CA LYS A 144 -9.50 -9.03 -6.27
C LYS A 144 -8.84 -8.99 -7.66
N LYS A 145 -8.27 -7.85 -8.05
CA LYS A 145 -7.67 -7.60 -9.36
C LYS A 145 -6.23 -7.13 -9.20
N LEU A 146 -5.27 -8.04 -9.40
CA LEU A 146 -3.84 -7.73 -9.25
C LEU A 146 -3.40 -6.48 -10.06
N TRP A 147 -3.96 -6.31 -11.26
CA TRP A 147 -3.61 -5.19 -12.15
C TRP A 147 -3.86 -3.81 -11.53
N VAL A 148 -4.79 -3.69 -10.56
CA VAL A 148 -5.08 -2.42 -9.88
C VAL A 148 -3.86 -1.99 -9.08
N VAL A 149 -3.30 -2.89 -8.26
CA VAL A 149 -2.08 -2.61 -7.49
C VAL A 149 -0.89 -2.39 -8.42
N GLU A 150 -0.76 -3.20 -9.49
CA GLU A 150 0.31 -3.01 -10.48
C GLU A 150 0.24 -1.64 -11.15
N LYS A 151 -0.97 -1.15 -11.45
CA LYS A 151 -1.17 0.18 -12.02
C LYS A 151 -0.79 1.29 -11.04
N MET A 152 -1.16 1.17 -9.77
CA MET A 152 -0.70 2.09 -8.72
C MET A 152 0.83 2.12 -8.66
N MET A 153 1.48 0.95 -8.67
CA MET A 153 2.94 0.86 -8.67
C MET A 153 3.57 1.47 -9.93
N GLU A 154 3.00 1.22 -11.12
CA GLU A 154 3.47 1.84 -12.36
C GLU A 154 3.42 3.37 -12.25
N ARG A 155 2.28 3.93 -11.85
CA ARG A 155 2.11 5.38 -11.65
C ARG A 155 3.07 5.94 -10.62
N MET A 156 3.28 5.24 -9.51
CA MET A 156 4.17 5.70 -8.46
C MET A 156 5.64 5.69 -8.89
N PHE A 157 6.11 4.61 -9.52
CA PHE A 157 7.54 4.44 -9.84
C PHE A 157 7.96 5.06 -11.18
N VAL A 158 7.07 5.05 -12.18
CA VAL A 158 7.33 5.60 -13.51
C VAL A 158 6.84 7.06 -13.63
N GLY A 159 5.75 7.38 -12.95
CA GLY A 159 5.06 8.66 -13.04
C GLY A 159 3.90 8.64 -14.04
N ASP A 160 2.92 9.52 -13.81
CA ASP A 160 1.80 9.79 -14.72
C ASP A 160 1.60 11.32 -14.84
N PRO A 161 2.16 11.98 -15.88
CA PRO A 161 2.88 11.40 -17.02
C PRO A 161 4.28 10.86 -16.67
N PRO A 162 4.86 9.98 -17.52
CA PRO A 162 6.17 9.38 -17.27
C PRO A 162 7.28 10.41 -16.99
N GLY A 163 8.09 10.14 -15.97
CA GLY A 163 9.14 11.02 -15.47
C GLY A 163 8.73 11.91 -14.30
N LEU A 164 7.44 11.95 -13.95
CA LEU A 164 6.92 12.60 -12.74
C LEU A 164 6.46 11.53 -11.74
N HIS A 165 7.43 10.81 -11.18
CA HIS A 165 7.18 9.76 -10.20
C HIS A 165 6.59 10.32 -8.89
N ASP A 166 6.12 9.41 -8.05
CA ASP A 166 5.62 9.74 -6.73
C ASP A 166 6.77 10.22 -5.81
N ARG A 167 6.66 11.47 -5.38
CA ARG A 167 7.65 12.12 -4.53
C ARG A 167 7.79 11.45 -3.15
N ILE A 168 6.85 10.61 -2.71
CA ILE A 168 7.02 9.83 -1.47
C ILE A 168 8.23 8.89 -1.58
N LEU A 169 8.56 8.42 -2.79
CA LEU A 169 9.67 7.51 -3.07
C LEU A 169 11.05 8.19 -2.94
N ASP A 170 11.10 9.52 -2.96
CA ASP A 170 12.33 10.26 -2.62
C ASP A 170 12.74 10.06 -1.15
N PHE A 171 11.78 9.70 -0.31
CA PHE A 171 11.94 9.51 1.13
C PHE A 171 11.70 8.07 1.56
N SER A 172 11.15 7.22 0.69
CA SER A 172 10.71 5.87 1.00
C SER A 172 11.31 4.88 0.02
N LYS A 173 12.32 4.12 0.47
CA LYS A 173 13.01 3.14 -0.37
C LYS A 173 12.41 1.74 -0.19
N PRO A 174 11.87 1.10 -1.25
CA PRO A 174 11.48 -0.30 -1.16
C PRO A 174 12.73 -1.19 -1.06
N VAL A 175 12.72 -2.11 -0.11
CA VAL A 175 13.78 -3.14 0.06
C VAL A 175 13.30 -4.55 -0.23
N THR A 176 11.98 -4.74 -0.30
CA THR A 176 11.35 -5.99 -0.76
C THR A 176 10.16 -5.68 -1.69
N GLY A 177 9.74 -6.68 -2.45
CA GLY A 177 8.52 -6.65 -3.24
C GLY A 177 8.09 -8.07 -3.55
N SER A 178 6.87 -8.44 -3.21
CA SER A 178 6.35 -9.79 -3.45
C SER A 178 4.85 -9.79 -3.65
N THR A 179 4.39 -10.66 -4.53
CA THR A 179 2.97 -10.89 -4.80
C THR A 179 2.61 -12.31 -4.42
N PHE A 180 1.48 -12.46 -3.74
CA PHE A 180 0.91 -13.74 -3.32
C PHE A 180 -0.53 -13.82 -3.78
N PHE A 181 -1.01 -15.04 -3.99
CA PHE A 181 -2.43 -15.32 -4.02
C PHE A 181 -2.83 -15.92 -2.68
N VAL A 182 -3.85 -15.35 -2.04
CA VAL A 182 -4.45 -15.85 -0.81
C VAL A 182 -5.71 -16.63 -1.19
N PRO A 183 -5.67 -17.97 -1.18
CA PRO A 183 -6.83 -18.78 -1.55
C PRO A 183 -7.95 -18.64 -0.50
N SER A 184 -9.16 -18.99 -0.91
CA SER A 184 -10.27 -19.14 0.04
C SER A 184 -9.95 -20.20 1.10
N ALA A 185 -10.56 -20.07 2.28
CA ALA A 185 -10.32 -21.00 3.38
C ALA A 185 -10.61 -22.46 3.02
N SER A 186 -11.62 -22.71 2.17
CA SER A 186 -11.93 -24.05 1.66
C SER A 186 -10.82 -24.58 0.77
N VAL A 187 -10.32 -23.78 -0.17
CA VAL A 187 -9.21 -24.19 -1.05
C VAL A 187 -7.95 -24.45 -0.23
N LEU A 188 -7.64 -23.61 0.75
CA LEU A 188 -6.50 -23.84 1.63
C LEU A 188 -6.62 -25.13 2.46
N ALA A 189 -7.83 -25.44 2.95
CA ALA A 189 -8.08 -26.65 3.71
C ALA A 189 -7.94 -27.92 2.86
N ASP A 190 -8.28 -27.86 1.58
CA ASP A 190 -8.15 -28.98 0.64
C ASP A 190 -6.70 -29.23 0.18
N LEU A 191 -5.77 -28.29 0.42
CA LEU A 191 -4.34 -28.46 0.16
C LEU A 191 -3.59 -29.18 1.30
N ALA A 192 -4.21 -29.31 2.47
CA ALA A 192 -3.59 -29.79 3.71
C ALA A 192 -3.60 -31.31 3.88
#